data_AF-A0A7X7QLZ3-F1
#
_entry.id   AF-A0A7X7QLZ3-F1
#
_cell.length_a   1.000
_cell.length_b   1.000
_cell.length_c   1.000
_cell.angle_alpha   90.00
_cell.angle_beta   90.00
_cell.angle_gamma   90.00
#
_symmetry.space_group_name_H-M   'P 1'
#
loop_
_entity.id
_entity.type
_entity.pdbx_description
1 polymer ?
#
loop_
_entity_poly.entity_id
_entity_poly.type
_entity_poly.pdbx_seq_one_letter_code
_entity_poly.pdbx_strand_id
1 'polypeptide(L)'
;MKRVVSIGGGSGQFVLLSGLRELPDIGITSIVSMVDSGGSTGRLRDELGVLPPGDILKCITALAEDPQAARRILLARFQANPRLKGHNAGNLLLT
;
A
#
# COMPACT_ATOMS: atom_id res chain seq x y z
N MET A 1 -2.49 21.13 -16.16
CA MET A 1 -2.22 19.93 -15.32
C MET A 1 -0.87 19.31 -15.71
N LYS A 2 0.10 19.28 -14.79
CA LYS A 2 1.40 18.60 -14.99
C LYS A 2 1.26 17.11 -14.71
N ARG A 3 1.90 16.25 -15.49
CA ARG A 3 1.91 14.79 -15.24
C ARG A 3 3.21 14.42 -14.53
N VAL A 4 3.11 13.78 -13.38
CA VAL A 4 4.25 13.35 -12.57
C VAL A 4 4.21 11.83 -12.44
N VAL A 5 5.31 11.18 -12.83
CA VAL A 5 5.49 9.74 -12.64
C VAL A 5 6.47 9.53 -11.49
N SER A 6 6.05 8.78 -10.46
CA SER A 6 6.95 8.28 -9.41
C SER A 6 7.23 6.80 -9.64
N ILE A 7 8.47 6.37 -9.37
CA ILE A 7 8.90 4.97 -9.46
C ILE A 7 9.66 4.66 -8.18
N GLY A 8 9.27 3.61 -7.45
CA GLY A 8 9.93 3.27 -6.20
C GLY A 8 9.22 2.17 -5.41
N GLY A 9 9.30 2.26 -4.09
CA GLY A 9 8.52 1.44 -3.16
C GLY A 9 8.66 1.98 -1.73
N GLY A 10 8.19 1.19 -0.77
CA GLY A 10 8.42 1.43 0.66
C GLY A 10 7.80 2.71 1.23
N SER A 11 8.39 3.14 2.35
CA SER A 11 7.97 4.34 3.07
C SER A 11 8.36 5.64 2.37
N GLY A 12 9.47 5.66 1.62
CA GLY A 12 9.92 6.84 0.89
C GLY A 12 8.90 7.30 -0.17
N GLN A 13 8.42 6.36 -0.98
CA GLN A 13 7.39 6.66 -1.98
C GLN A 13 6.06 7.05 -1.33
N PHE A 14 5.68 6.42 -0.20
CA PHE A 14 4.52 6.82 0.59
C PHE A 14 4.57 8.31 1.00
N VAL A 15 5.70 8.75 1.57
CA VAL A 15 5.88 10.14 2.01
C VAL A 15 5.83 11.10 0.81
N LEU A 16 6.52 10.75 -0.28
CA LEU A 16 6.52 11.54 -1.50
C LEU A 16 5.10 11.73 -2.05
N LEU A 17 4.34 10.64 -2.20
CA LEU A 17 2.96 10.68 -2.72
C LEU A 17 2.02 11.47 -1.80
N SER A 18 2.20 11.34 -0.48
CA SER A 18 1.41 12.08 0.51
C SER A 18 1.65 13.60 0.44
N GLY A 19 2.85 14.03 0.02
CA GLY A 19 3.12 15.45 -0.25
C GLY A 19 2.66 15.89 -1.63
N LEU A 20 2.91 15.08 -2.66
CA LEU A 20 2.55 15.41 -4.04
C LEU A 20 1.05 15.63 -4.22
N ARG A 21 0.20 14.82 -3.58
CA ARG A 21 -1.26 14.93 -3.69
C ARG A 21 -1.84 16.28 -3.26
N GLU A 22 -1.12 17.02 -2.41
CA GLU A 22 -1.55 18.34 -1.90
C GLU A 22 -1.26 19.46 -2.89
N LEU A 23 -0.48 19.18 -3.95
CA LEU A 23 -0.17 20.16 -4.98
C LEU A 23 -1.34 20.29 -5.97
N PRO A 24 -1.78 21.53 -6.26
CA PRO A 24 -2.82 21.74 -7.27
C PRO A 24 -2.29 21.46 -8.69
N ASP A 25 -3.21 21.14 -9.60
CA ASP A 25 -2.94 20.98 -11.04
C ASP A 25 -1.90 19.92 -11.40
N ILE A 26 -1.80 18.84 -10.61
CA ILE A 26 -0.96 17.68 -10.95
C ILE A 26 -1.79 16.40 -11.14
N GLY A 27 -1.36 15.58 -12.11
CA GLY A 27 -1.80 14.20 -12.27
C GLY A 27 -0.66 13.27 -11.88
N ILE A 28 -0.89 12.36 -10.92
CA ILE A 28 0.12 11.44 -10.40
C ILE A 28 -0.06 10.07 -11.04
N THR A 29 1.03 9.48 -11.51
CA THR A 29 1.13 8.06 -11.83
C THR A 29 2.23 7.46 -10.96
N SER A 30 1.93 6.36 -10.27
CA SER A 30 2.87 5.72 -9.35
C SER A 30 3.16 4.30 -9.81
N ILE A 31 4.40 4.04 -10.18
CA ILE A 31 4.93 2.69 -10.45
C ILE A 31 5.57 2.20 -9.15
N VAL A 32 5.08 1.07 -8.64
CA VAL A 32 5.43 0.58 -7.31
C VAL A 32 6.09 -0.79 -7.44
N SER A 33 7.24 -0.94 -6.81
CA SER A 33 7.97 -2.20 -6.71
C SER A 33 7.20 -3.19 -5.83
N MET A 34 7.08 -4.43 -6.30
CA MET A 34 6.41 -5.53 -5.59
C MET A 34 7.38 -6.68 -5.35
N VAL A 35 8.61 -6.37 -4.94
CA VAL A 35 9.65 -7.36 -4.63
C VAL A 35 9.87 -7.55 -3.12
N ASP A 36 9.03 -6.92 -2.30
CA ASP A 36 9.18 -6.86 -0.86
C ASP A 36 8.99 -8.25 -0.22
N SER A 37 9.92 -8.69 0.62
CA SER A 37 9.98 -10.07 1.13
C SER A 37 9.67 -10.21 2.62
N GLY A 38 9.32 -9.11 3.31
CA GLY A 38 9.20 -9.06 4.76
C GLY A 38 7.79 -9.22 5.34
N GLY A 39 7.70 -9.88 6.51
CA GLY A 39 6.53 -9.85 7.38
C GLY A 39 5.29 -10.59 6.85
N SER A 40 4.11 -10.06 7.17
CA SER A 40 2.82 -10.66 6.73
C SER A 40 2.66 -10.69 5.21
N THR A 41 3.28 -9.76 4.49
CA THR A 41 3.27 -9.69 3.03
C THR A 41 4.06 -10.86 2.41
N GLY A 42 5.21 -11.22 3.01
CA GLY A 42 5.98 -12.40 2.62
C GLY A 42 5.19 -13.69 2.83
N ARG A 43 4.46 -13.82 3.95
CA ARG A 43 3.61 -14.99 4.20
C ARG A 43 2.52 -15.17 3.13
N LEU A 44 1.85 -14.10 2.71
CA LEU A 44 0.84 -14.19 1.65
C LEU A 44 1.44 -14.62 0.31
N ARG A 45 2.63 -14.11 -0.03
CA ARG A 45 3.36 -14.56 -1.21
C ARG A 45 3.67 -16.05 -1.14
N ASP A 46 4.19 -16.52 0.00
CA ASP A 46 4.63 -17.90 0.16
C ASP A 46 3.43 -18.88 0.23
N GLU A 47 2.29 -18.46 0.79
CA GLU A 47 1.07 -19.27 0.91
C GLU A 47 0.21 -19.29 -0.37
N LEU A 48 0.12 -18.17 -1.09
CA LEU A 48 -0.84 -17.97 -2.19
C LEU A 48 -0.18 -17.76 -3.56
N GLY A 49 1.16 -17.67 -3.63
CA GLY A 49 1.90 -17.48 -4.88
C GLY A 49 1.71 -16.10 -5.52
N VAL A 50 1.16 -15.13 -4.78
CA VAL A 50 0.91 -13.76 -5.28
C VAL A 50 2.11 -12.85 -5.09
N LEU A 51 2.17 -11.75 -5.85
CA LEU A 51 3.14 -10.70 -5.58
C LEU A 51 2.84 -10.02 -4.24
N PRO A 52 3.86 -9.63 -3.46
CA PRO A 52 3.70 -9.00 -2.15
C PRO A 52 2.99 -7.63 -2.25
N PRO A 53 1.76 -7.46 -1.72
CA PRO A 53 0.95 -6.26 -1.93
C PRO A 53 1.29 -5.07 -1.01
N GLY A 54 2.29 -5.20 -0.14
CA GLY A 54 2.51 -4.27 0.97
C GLY A 54 2.84 -2.84 0.53
N ASP A 55 3.73 -2.68 -0.46
CA ASP A 55 4.16 -1.36 -0.93
C ASP A 55 3.11 -0.67 -1.81
N ILE A 56 2.40 -1.44 -2.64
CA ILE A 56 1.28 -0.90 -3.41
C ILE A 56 0.15 -0.45 -2.47
N LEU A 57 -0.10 -1.18 -1.38
CA LEU A 57 -1.07 -0.78 -0.36
C LEU A 57 -0.71 0.55 0.31
N LYS A 58 0.58 0.78 0.61
CA LYS A 58 1.04 2.08 1.13
C LYS A 58 0.74 3.19 0.13
N CYS A 59 1.07 2.98 -1.16
CA CYS A 59 0.82 3.98 -2.20
C CYS A 59 -0.68 4.28 -2.40
N ILE A 60 -1.54 3.25 -2.39
CA ILE A 60 -3.00 3.41 -2.41
C ILE A 60 -3.45 4.24 -1.21
N THR A 61 -2.96 3.93 -0.01
CA THR A 61 -3.32 4.66 1.22
C THR A 61 -2.87 6.12 1.15
N ALA A 62 -1.69 6.39 0.59
CA ALA A 62 -1.18 7.75 0.41
C ALA A 62 -2.02 8.59 -0.55
N LEU A 63 -2.59 7.98 -1.60
CA LEU A 63 -3.34 8.66 -2.65
C LEU A 63 -4.87 8.57 -2.49
N ALA A 64 -5.37 7.86 -1.48
CA ALA A 64 -6.81 7.71 -1.23
C ALA A 64 -7.48 9.07 -0.95
N GLU A 65 -8.69 9.29 -1.48
CA GLU A 65 -9.41 10.56 -1.28
C GLU A 65 -9.53 10.94 0.21
N ASP A 66 -9.87 9.98 1.07
CA ASP A 66 -9.77 10.09 2.53
C ASP A 66 -8.65 9.17 3.08
N PRO A 67 -7.44 9.71 3.36
CA PRO A 67 -6.33 8.95 3.91
C PRO A 67 -6.61 8.36 5.29
N GLN A 68 -7.42 9.03 6.12
CA GLN A 68 -7.70 8.59 7.48
C GLN A 68 -8.63 7.38 7.48
N ALA A 69 -9.70 7.43 6.68
CA ALA A 69 -10.58 6.27 6.49
C ALA A 69 -9.83 5.12 5.82
N ALA A 70 -9.06 5.38 4.76
CA ALA A 70 -8.26 4.36 4.10
C ALA A 70 -7.29 3.70 5.08
N ARG A 71 -6.57 4.48 5.88
CA ARG A 71 -5.66 3.97 6.91
C ARG A 71 -6.39 3.12 7.95
N ARG A 72 -7.55 3.58 8.45
CA ARG A 72 -8.33 2.87 9.46
C ARG A 72 -8.84 1.52 8.96
N ILE A 73 -9.24 1.44 7.69
CA ILE A 73 -9.83 0.22 7.11
C ILE A 73 -8.72 -0.70 6.57
N LEU A 74 -7.90 -0.19 5.65
CA LEU A 74 -6.94 -0.98 4.91
C LEU A 74 -5.76 -1.45 5.77
N LEU A 75 -5.33 -0.64 6.73
CA LEU A 75 -4.23 -1.04 7.62
C LEU A 75 -4.70 -1.72 8.91
N ALA A 76 -6.01 -1.95 9.07
CA ALA A 76 -6.56 -2.70 10.20
C ALA A 76 -5.96 -4.11 10.23
N ARG A 77 -5.46 -4.55 11.38
CA ARG A 77 -4.85 -5.87 11.56
C ARG A 77 -5.78 -6.82 12.28
N PHE A 78 -5.90 -8.03 11.75
CA PHE A 78 -6.65 -9.09 12.41
C PHE A 78 -5.85 -9.62 13.61
N GLN A 79 -6.52 -9.74 14.76
CA GLN A 79 -5.94 -10.23 16.01
C GLN A 79 -6.56 -11.54 16.50
N ALA A 80 -7.85 -11.76 16.19
CA ALA A 80 -8.64 -12.85 16.80
C ALA A 80 -8.45 -14.21 16.10
N ASN A 81 -8.47 -14.25 14.76
CA ASN A 81 -8.38 -15.51 14.03
C ASN A 81 -6.90 -15.92 13.85
N PRO A 82 -6.46 -17.11 14.30
CA PRO A 82 -5.08 -17.56 14.17
C PRO A 82 -4.54 -17.54 12.73
N ARG A 83 -5.37 -17.87 11.74
CA ARG A 83 -4.99 -17.85 10.32
C ARG A 83 -4.82 -16.44 9.77
N LEU A 84 -5.63 -15.50 10.23
CA LEU A 84 -5.55 -14.10 9.78
C LEU A 84 -4.60 -13.26 10.65
N LYS A 85 -4.09 -13.82 11.76
CA LYS A 85 -3.37 -13.06 12.78
C LYS A 85 -2.15 -12.35 12.18
N GLY A 86 -2.12 -11.04 12.36
CA GLY A 86 -1.04 -10.19 11.87
C GLY A 86 -1.14 -9.80 10.39
N HIS A 87 -2.11 -10.32 9.63
CA HIS A 87 -2.46 -9.76 8.32
C HIS A 87 -3.22 -8.46 8.48
N ASN A 88 -2.98 -7.53 7.56
CA ASN A 88 -3.82 -6.33 7.45
C ASN A 88 -4.91 -6.57 6.38
N ALA A 89 -6.04 -5.88 6.53
CA ALA A 89 -7.20 -6.05 5.64
C ALA A 89 -6.89 -5.70 4.18
N GLY A 90 -6.08 -4.66 3.95
CA GLY A 90 -5.74 -4.21 2.60
C GLY A 90 -4.89 -5.22 1.82
N ASN A 91 -3.92 -5.86 2.48
CA ASN A 91 -3.11 -6.91 1.87
C ASN A 91 -3.98 -8.09 1.44
N LEU A 92 -4.95 -8.48 2.29
CA LEU A 92 -5.90 -9.55 1.97
C LEU A 92 -6.88 -9.16 0.87
N LEU A 93 -7.27 -7.88 0.77
CA LEU A 93 -8.13 -7.38 -0.29
C LEU A 93 -7.44 -7.40 -1.66
N LEU A 94 -6.12 -7.24 -1.67
CA LEU A 94 -5.29 -7.18 -2.88
C LEU A 94 -4.73 -8.54 -3.32
N THR A 95 -4.97 -9.60 -2.53
CA THR A 95 -4.44 -10.95 -2.73
C THR A 95 -5.57 -11.91 -3.04
#